data_AF-A0AAW1HU80-F1
#
_entry.id   AF-A0AAW1HU80-F1
#
_cell.length_a   1.000
_cell.length_b   1.000
_cell.length_c   1.000
_cell.angle_alpha   90.00
_cell.angle_beta   90.00
_cell.angle_gamma   90.00
#
_symmetry.space_group_name_H-M   'P 1'
#
loop_
_entity.id
_entity.type
_entity.pdbx_description
1 polymer ?
#
loop_
_entity_poly.entity_id
_entity_poly.type
_entity_poly.pdbx_seq_one_letter_code
_entity_poly.pdbx_strand_id
1 'polypeptide(L)'
;MADEEAPGNTEEDWRVYEVLCKDTEMEADDVDVATSLRSDLAALQFKRERLAEDLKDMHCQLRSREQRCMELQVEADQLREQNARQNAVIISLKKRLSELEERERSLYAAQGRNEIAIQTLQRDNKYQDDRAKELDKKIRNLEMDLTTEEQKKETARNAFQDLVRRLSVALGTEPCESAHMSTEALVHKASELVQELSRLRNRNLTCNDTLATLEIELRTCRENLERTIADKECLQRQSASQLLDLDRLKQEKDAIELHQRVTERELLEVKDKLVASNRSLGSAGTNIAQQESTICQLKDEIRIREEKCQKIQHDHHKYLEMVSGMLCTPGHFVETCETAIKDRIRELITENKDKCAQMEAMREKLAHDSAQLDRHVSMCEQANARIRALEEEKCHLESRLRKADAEINSCEMSREGLKRDKSTFMNFLERLARALNMEEISHDVGVDLHTESLLLRAEQLARLESDKLVDKVNTF
;
A
#
# COMPACT_ATOMS: atom_id res chain seq x y z
N MET A 1 -20.57 -2.10 37.95
CA MET A 1 -21.87 -1.42 38.13
C MET A 1 -22.78 -2.10 37.13
N ALA A 2 -23.54 -3.12 37.54
CA ALA A 2 -24.85 -2.97 38.20
C ALA A 2 -25.78 -2.21 37.25
N ASP A 3 -26.46 -2.95 36.39
CA ASP A 3 -27.85 -3.41 36.56
C ASP A 3 -28.83 -2.31 36.18
N GLU A 4 -29.59 -2.54 35.11
CA GLU A 4 -31.04 -2.30 34.98
C GLU A 4 -31.43 -2.47 33.49
N GLU A 5 -31.56 -3.72 33.06
CA GLU A 5 -32.44 -4.03 31.93
C GLU A 5 -33.89 -3.87 32.42
N ALA A 6 -34.45 -2.68 32.21
CA ALA A 6 -35.87 -2.44 32.41
C ALA A 6 -36.67 -3.31 31.40
N PRO A 7 -37.68 -4.09 31.85
CA PRO A 7 -38.51 -4.87 30.95
C PRO A 7 -39.40 -3.91 30.16
N GLY A 8 -39.07 -3.68 28.89
CA GLY A 8 -39.93 -2.96 27.96
C GLY A 8 -41.21 -3.77 27.69
N ASN A 9 -42.24 -3.53 28.49
CA ASN A 9 -43.66 -3.81 28.25
C ASN A 9 -44.46 -3.56 29.54
N THR A 10 -44.59 -2.29 29.91
CA THR A 10 -45.52 -1.87 30.97
C THR A 10 -46.93 -1.70 30.41
N GLU A 11 -47.95 -1.73 31.27
CA GLU A 11 -49.36 -1.53 30.89
C GLU A 11 -49.60 -0.14 30.27
N GLU A 12 -48.73 0.83 30.58
CA GLU A 12 -48.67 2.14 29.91
C GLU A 12 -48.20 2.02 28.45
N ASP A 13 -47.24 1.15 28.14
CA ASP A 13 -46.78 0.91 26.75
C ASP A 13 -47.91 0.32 25.89
N TRP A 14 -48.74 -0.54 26.48
CA TRP A 14 -49.94 -1.08 25.82
C TRP A 14 -51.02 -0.02 25.58
N ARG A 15 -51.23 0.91 26.51
CA ARG A 15 -52.16 2.04 26.30
C ARG A 15 -51.67 3.02 25.24
N VAL A 16 -50.35 3.26 25.17
CA VAL A 16 -49.75 4.09 24.12
C VAL A 16 -49.88 3.43 22.75
N TYR A 17 -49.68 2.12 22.67
CA TYR A 17 -49.92 1.33 21.45
C TYR A 17 -51.39 1.39 20.99
N GLU A 18 -52.34 1.28 21.93
CA GLU A 18 -53.78 1.34 21.63
C GLU A 18 -54.25 2.74 21.18
N VAL A 19 -53.57 3.80 21.60
CA VAL A 19 -53.81 5.18 21.11
C VAL A 19 -53.17 5.42 19.74
N LEU A 20 -51.99 4.85 19.48
CA LEU A 20 -51.28 4.98 18.19
C LEU A 20 -51.91 4.14 17.06
N CYS A 21 -52.60 3.05 17.39
CA CYS A 21 -53.25 2.16 16.43
C CYS A 21 -54.77 2.41 16.27
N LYS A 22 -55.32 3.50 16.84
CA LYS A 22 -56.66 3.94 16.50
C LYS A 22 -56.64 4.53 15.08
N ASP A 23 -57.31 3.86 14.16
CA ASP A 23 -57.59 4.36 12.81
C ASP A 23 -58.46 5.62 12.90
N THR A 24 -57.80 6.77 13.07
CA THR A 24 -58.39 8.08 12.78
C THR A 24 -58.45 8.23 11.27
N GLU A 25 -59.66 8.17 10.69
CA GLU A 25 -59.92 8.65 9.33
C GLU A 25 -59.49 10.12 9.27
N MET A 26 -58.36 10.36 8.62
CA MET A 26 -57.78 11.69 8.48
C MET A 26 -58.47 12.45 7.34
N GLU A 27 -58.96 13.66 7.61
CA GLU A 27 -59.44 14.55 6.55
C GLU A 27 -58.30 14.94 5.60
N ALA A 28 -58.61 15.34 4.37
CA ALA A 28 -57.63 15.54 3.29
C ALA A 28 -56.50 16.54 3.63
N ASP A 29 -56.75 17.53 4.50
CA ASP A 29 -55.74 18.46 5.00
C ASP A 29 -54.81 17.85 6.07
N ASP A 30 -55.28 16.88 6.87
CA ASP A 30 -54.46 16.17 7.85
C ASP A 30 -53.51 15.15 7.17
N VAL A 31 -53.93 14.59 6.03
CA VAL A 31 -53.11 13.66 5.23
C VAL A 31 -51.84 14.35 4.72
N ASP A 32 -51.93 15.63 4.32
CA ASP A 32 -50.79 16.42 3.83
C ASP A 32 -49.82 16.84 4.96
N VAL A 33 -50.36 17.08 6.15
CA VAL A 33 -49.54 17.31 7.36
C VAL A 33 -48.81 16.02 7.78
N ALA A 34 -49.46 14.86 7.73
CA ALA A 34 -48.83 13.59 8.10
C ALA A 34 -47.82 13.08 7.08
N THR A 35 -47.96 13.40 5.79
CA THR A 35 -46.92 13.13 4.79
C THR A 35 -45.72 14.05 4.99
N SER A 36 -45.94 15.34 5.28
CA SER A 36 -44.87 16.29 5.63
C SER A 36 -44.11 15.82 6.88
N LEU A 37 -44.80 15.45 7.95
CA LEU A 37 -44.17 14.93 9.18
C LEU A 37 -43.43 13.61 8.95
N ARG A 38 -43.93 12.73 8.07
CA ARG A 38 -43.22 11.49 7.68
C ARG A 38 -41.97 11.78 6.87
N SER A 39 -42.02 12.75 5.96
CA SER A 39 -40.85 13.22 5.21
C SER A 39 -39.80 13.84 6.14
N ASP A 40 -40.22 14.69 7.07
CA ASP A 40 -39.33 15.31 8.06
C ASP A 40 -38.71 14.28 9.01
N LEU A 41 -39.50 13.30 9.45
CA LEU A 41 -39.02 12.19 10.26
C LEU A 41 -38.01 11.31 9.50
N ALA A 42 -38.25 11.03 8.22
CA ALA A 42 -37.31 10.33 7.36
C ALA A 42 -36.02 11.15 7.13
N ALA A 43 -36.12 12.46 6.93
CA ALA A 43 -34.96 13.35 6.78
C ALA A 43 -34.13 13.42 8.07
N LEU A 44 -34.79 13.48 9.24
CA LEU A 44 -34.15 13.43 10.54
C LEU A 44 -33.51 12.07 10.82
N GLN A 45 -34.17 10.97 10.43
CA GLN A 45 -33.60 9.61 10.53
C GLN A 45 -32.35 9.47 9.66
N PHE A 46 -32.41 9.89 8.41
CA PHE A 46 -31.24 9.90 7.51
C PHE A 46 -30.10 10.74 8.10
N LYS A 47 -30.40 11.93 8.63
CA LYS A 47 -29.39 12.78 9.28
C LYS A 47 -28.81 12.12 10.53
N ARG A 48 -29.63 11.44 11.33
CA ARG A 48 -29.19 10.69 12.51
C ARG A 48 -28.27 9.54 12.12
N GLU A 49 -28.65 8.75 11.11
CA GLU A 49 -27.84 7.64 10.60
C GLU A 49 -26.52 8.14 10.03
N ARG A 50 -26.55 9.23 9.25
CA ARG A 50 -25.35 9.86 8.73
C ARG A 50 -24.41 10.35 9.84
N LEU A 51 -24.94 11.04 10.84
CA LEU A 51 -24.15 11.50 11.99
C LEU A 51 -23.63 10.33 12.83
N ALA A 52 -24.38 9.23 12.95
CA ALA A 52 -23.93 8.03 13.66
C ALA A 52 -22.78 7.34 12.92
N GLU A 53 -22.82 7.29 11.59
CA GLU A 53 -21.73 6.77 10.77
C GLU A 53 -20.49 7.68 10.85
N ASP A 54 -20.66 9.00 10.71
CA ASP A 54 -19.57 9.96 10.85
C ASP A 54 -18.93 9.89 12.26
N LEU A 55 -19.73 9.70 13.32
CA LEU A 55 -19.23 9.49 14.70
C LEU A 55 -18.42 8.20 14.82
N LYS A 56 -18.88 7.11 14.20
CA LYS A 56 -18.18 5.82 14.21
C LYS A 56 -16.84 5.93 13.49
N ASP A 57 -16.80 6.61 12.35
CA ASP A 57 -15.56 6.86 11.61
C ASP A 57 -14.58 7.71 12.41
N MET A 58 -15.07 8.76 13.07
CA MET A 58 -14.25 9.58 13.97
C MET A 58 -13.70 8.76 15.15
N HIS A 59 -14.48 7.85 15.73
CA HIS A 59 -13.99 6.95 16.78
C HIS A 59 -12.91 5.98 16.27
N CYS A 60 -13.04 5.46 15.04
CA CYS A 60 -12.02 4.63 14.42
C CYS A 60 -10.72 5.41 14.15
N GLN A 61 -10.83 6.65 13.65
CA GLN A 61 -9.69 7.54 13.44
C GLN A 61 -9.02 7.95 14.76
N LEU A 62 -9.80 8.21 15.81
CA LEU A 62 -9.26 8.52 17.13
C LEU A 62 -8.47 7.34 17.69
N ARG A 63 -9.02 6.13 17.64
CA ARG A 63 -8.33 4.91 18.08
C ARG A 63 -7.02 4.66 17.33
N SER A 64 -6.99 4.87 16.00
CA SER A 64 -5.75 4.70 15.23
C SER A 64 -4.70 5.76 15.58
N ARG A 65 -5.12 7.00 15.85
CA ARG A 65 -4.23 8.06 16.35
C ARG A 65 -3.71 7.76 17.75
N GLU A 66 -4.56 7.29 18.66
CA GLU A 66 -4.16 6.88 20.01
C GLU A 66 -3.13 5.75 19.97
N GLN A 67 -3.35 4.73 19.13
CA GLN A 67 -2.39 3.66 18.92
C GLN A 67 -1.04 4.20 18.41
N ARG A 68 -1.07 5.07 17.39
CA ARG A 68 0.15 5.70 16.87
C ARG A 68 0.87 6.55 17.93
N CYS A 69 0.14 7.26 18.78
CA CYS A 69 0.71 8.02 19.88
C CYS A 69 1.40 7.09 20.90
N MET A 70 0.80 5.93 21.20
CA MET A 70 1.43 4.93 22.07
C MET A 70 2.71 4.35 21.45
N GLU A 71 2.69 4.03 20.16
CA GLU A 71 3.86 3.54 19.43
C GLU A 71 5.02 4.55 19.46
N LEU A 72 4.73 5.82 19.16
CA LEU A 72 5.72 6.91 19.23
C LEU A 72 6.23 7.14 20.66
N GLN A 73 5.39 6.98 21.68
CA GLN A 73 5.79 7.09 23.07
C GLN A 73 6.78 5.98 23.45
N VAL A 74 6.51 4.74 23.05
CA VAL A 74 7.42 3.60 23.28
C VAL A 74 8.76 3.81 22.56
N GLU A 75 8.74 4.29 21.32
CA GLU A 75 9.97 4.62 20.58
C GLU A 75 10.77 5.73 21.28
N ALA A 76 10.11 6.79 21.75
CA ALA A 76 10.77 7.86 22.49
C ALA A 76 11.42 7.36 23.80
N ASP A 77 10.76 6.45 24.51
CA ASP A 77 11.28 5.86 25.74
C ASP A 77 12.49 4.93 25.47
N GLN A 78 12.45 4.15 24.38
CA GLN A 78 13.60 3.35 23.93
C GLN A 78 14.81 4.23 23.57
N LEU A 79 14.59 5.34 22.86
CA LEU A 79 15.66 6.28 22.51
C LEU A 79 16.26 6.96 23.75
N ARG A 80 15.44 7.31 24.75
CA ARG A 80 15.91 7.85 26.04
C ARG A 80 16.77 6.83 26.78
N GLU A 81 16.33 5.57 26.83
CA GLU A 81 17.08 4.49 27.48
C GLU A 81 18.41 4.24 26.77
N GLN A 82 18.41 4.19 25.44
CA GLN A 82 19.63 4.03 24.65
C GLN A 82 20.62 5.17 24.89
N ASN A 83 20.14 6.42 24.92
CA ASN A 83 20.96 7.59 25.23
C ASN A 83 21.54 7.51 26.66
N ALA A 84 20.75 7.09 27.65
CA ALA A 84 21.23 6.88 29.02
C ALA A 84 22.34 5.81 29.09
N ARG A 85 22.18 4.68 28.39
CA ARG A 85 23.19 3.62 28.28
C ARG A 85 24.47 4.12 27.62
N GLN A 86 24.36 4.87 26.51
CA GLN A 86 25.51 5.48 25.84
C GLN A 86 26.23 6.47 26.75
N ASN A 87 25.51 7.33 27.46
CA ASN A 87 26.10 8.27 28.40
C ASN A 87 26.83 7.57 29.56
N ALA A 88 26.28 6.47 30.08
CA ALA A 88 26.95 5.67 31.10
C ALA A 88 28.29 5.09 30.60
N VAL A 89 28.33 4.59 29.35
CA VAL A 89 29.56 4.12 28.72
C VAL A 89 30.57 5.25 28.55
N ILE A 90 30.12 6.43 28.07
CA ILE A 90 30.99 7.60 27.92
C ILE A 90 31.61 8.01 29.26
N ILE A 91 30.81 8.05 30.34
CA ILE A 91 31.30 8.38 31.69
C ILE A 91 32.32 7.35 32.16
N SER A 92 32.04 6.06 31.97
CA SER A 92 32.98 4.98 32.32
C SER A 92 34.30 5.08 31.55
N LEU A 93 34.25 5.38 30.26
CA LEU A 93 35.45 5.54 29.43
C LEU A 93 36.25 6.78 29.84
N LYS A 94 35.59 7.90 30.12
CA LYS A 94 36.23 9.12 30.64
C LYS A 94 36.93 8.86 31.97
N LYS A 95 36.29 8.12 32.89
CA LYS A 95 36.91 7.73 34.16
C LYS A 95 38.16 6.88 33.93
N ARG A 96 38.07 5.86 33.07
CA ARG A 96 39.20 4.99 32.74
C ARG A 96 40.36 5.75 32.09
N LEU A 97 40.07 6.73 31.23
CA LEU A 97 41.09 7.61 30.66
C LEU A 97 41.80 8.43 31.75
N SER A 98 41.03 9.07 32.65
CA SER A 98 41.61 9.82 33.78
C SER A 98 42.49 8.95 34.67
N GLU A 99 42.07 7.71 34.97
CA GLU A 99 42.87 6.77 35.76
C GLU A 99 44.16 6.32 35.05
N LEU A 100 44.14 6.20 33.72
CA LEU A 100 45.32 5.88 32.93
C LEU A 100 46.29 7.07 32.89
N GLU A 101 45.78 8.28 32.67
CA GLU A 101 46.58 9.50 32.71
C GLU A 101 47.24 9.71 34.09
N GLU A 102 46.53 9.43 35.19
CA GLU A 102 47.08 9.53 36.55
C GLU A 102 48.15 8.46 36.82
N ARG A 103 47.94 7.23 36.33
CA ARG A 103 48.97 6.17 36.38
C ARG A 103 50.20 6.56 35.59
N GLU A 104 50.05 7.13 34.40
CA GLU A 104 51.16 7.59 33.57
C GLU A 104 51.97 8.71 34.26
N ARG A 105 51.30 9.73 34.81
CA ARG A 105 51.97 10.78 35.60
C ARG A 105 52.74 10.20 36.78
N SER A 106 52.16 9.21 37.48
CA SER A 106 52.80 8.53 38.61
C SER A 106 54.04 7.75 38.17
N LEU A 107 53.97 7.08 37.01
CA LEU A 107 55.11 6.37 36.43
C LEU A 107 56.24 7.32 36.04
N TYR A 108 55.95 8.46 35.39
CA TYR A 108 56.97 9.46 35.09
C TYR A 108 57.63 10.03 36.35
N ALA A 109 56.83 10.32 37.39
CA ALA A 109 57.37 10.77 38.67
C ALA A 109 58.26 9.70 39.33
N ALA A 110 57.85 8.44 39.29
CA ALA A 110 58.66 7.32 39.80
C ALA A 110 59.95 7.12 38.99
N GLN A 111 59.87 7.21 37.66
CA GLN A 111 61.02 7.12 36.77
C GLN A 111 62.03 8.24 37.05
N GLY A 112 61.57 9.49 37.22
CA GLY A 112 62.45 10.60 37.58
C GLY A 112 63.17 10.39 38.91
N ARG A 113 62.49 9.84 39.94
CA ARG A 113 63.13 9.48 41.22
C ARG A 113 64.15 8.36 41.05
N ASN A 114 63.81 7.32 40.28
CA ASN A 114 64.71 6.20 40.01
C ASN A 114 65.96 6.66 39.25
N GLU A 115 65.82 7.55 38.28
CA GLU A 115 66.93 8.13 37.53
C GLU A 115 67.89 8.89 38.45
N ILE A 116 67.36 9.71 39.37
CA ILE A 116 68.17 10.42 40.37
C ILE A 116 68.89 9.43 41.30
N ALA A 117 68.22 8.35 41.73
CA ALA A 117 68.82 7.32 42.56
C ALA A 117 69.95 6.58 41.82
N ILE A 118 69.74 6.23 40.55
CA ILE A 118 70.75 5.59 39.69
C ILE A 118 71.97 6.49 39.53
N GLN A 119 71.77 7.79 39.22
CA GLN A 119 72.87 8.74 39.10
C GLN A 119 73.66 8.89 40.41
N THR A 120 72.98 8.85 41.55
CA THR A 120 73.64 8.91 42.86
C THR A 120 74.46 7.65 43.11
N LEU A 121 73.89 6.46 42.90
CA LEU A 121 74.60 5.19 43.02
C LEU A 121 75.79 5.09 42.07
N GLN A 122 75.69 5.61 40.85
CA GLN A 122 76.80 5.64 39.90
C GLN A 122 77.96 6.53 40.38
N ARG A 123 77.65 7.70 40.98
CA ARG A 123 78.69 8.58 41.57
C ARG A 123 79.36 7.90 42.76
N ASP A 124 78.57 7.27 43.64
CA ASP A 124 79.11 6.56 44.80
C ASP A 124 79.96 5.36 44.39
N ASN A 125 79.52 4.60 43.39
CA ASN A 125 80.27 3.47 42.85
C ASN A 125 81.63 3.93 42.28
N LYS A 126 81.64 5.02 41.49
CA LYS A 126 82.87 5.60 40.97
C LYS A 126 83.80 6.08 42.09
N TYR A 127 83.25 6.71 43.13
CA TYR A 127 84.03 7.13 44.29
C TYR A 127 84.67 5.95 45.02
N GLN A 128 83.93 4.84 45.21
CA GLN A 128 84.47 3.64 45.84
C GLN A 128 85.53 2.95 44.96
N ASP A 129 85.34 2.94 43.64
CA ASP A 129 86.34 2.41 42.68
C ASP A 129 87.64 3.21 42.73
N ASP A 130 87.57 4.55 42.76
CA ASP A 130 88.75 5.41 42.89
C ASP A 130 89.44 5.20 44.25
N ARG A 131 88.67 5.05 45.34
CA ARG A 131 89.21 4.73 46.67
C ARG A 131 89.88 3.36 46.72
N ALA A 132 89.31 2.35 46.05
CA ALA A 132 89.89 1.02 45.97
C ALA A 132 91.25 1.06 45.25
N LYS A 133 91.34 1.77 44.12
CA LYS A 133 92.62 1.97 43.41
C LYS A 133 93.67 2.68 44.26
N GLU A 134 93.27 3.68 45.06
CA GLU A 134 94.18 4.37 45.96
C GLU A 134 94.71 3.44 47.06
N LEU A 135 93.84 2.60 47.63
CA LEU A 135 94.22 1.60 48.64
C LEU A 135 95.14 0.52 48.03
N ASP A 136 94.84 0.04 46.82
CA ASP A 136 95.71 -0.90 46.10
C ASP A 136 97.11 -0.31 45.89
N LYS A 137 97.20 0.98 45.55
CA LYS A 137 98.49 1.67 45.41
C LYS A 137 99.23 1.74 46.75
N LYS A 138 98.52 2.02 47.85
CA LYS A 138 99.11 2.02 49.20
C LYS A 138 99.60 0.64 49.60
N ILE A 139 98.84 -0.41 49.32
CA ILE A 139 99.24 -1.80 49.59
C ILE A 139 100.52 -2.14 48.84
N ARG A 140 100.58 -1.89 47.52
CA ARG A 140 101.80 -2.16 46.73
C ARG A 140 103.03 -1.42 47.24
N ASN A 141 102.86 -0.18 47.69
CA ASN A 141 103.95 0.58 48.29
C ASN A 141 104.41 -0.05 49.62
N LEU A 142 103.47 -0.45 50.49
CA LEU A 142 103.80 -1.11 51.76
C LEU A 142 104.46 -2.48 51.54
N GLU A 143 104.04 -3.24 50.53
CA GLU A 143 104.69 -4.49 50.13
C GLU A 143 106.13 -4.24 49.69
N MET A 144 106.36 -3.20 48.88
CA MET A 144 107.71 -2.80 48.46
C MET A 144 108.57 -2.38 49.66
N ASP A 145 108.04 -1.54 50.55
CA ASP A 145 108.75 -1.11 51.76
C ASP A 145 109.10 -2.31 52.65
N LEU A 146 108.16 -3.24 52.86
CA LEU A 146 108.37 -4.47 53.63
C LEU A 146 109.52 -5.30 53.03
N THR A 147 109.51 -5.54 51.73
CA THR A 147 110.60 -6.29 51.07
C THR A 147 111.95 -5.60 51.24
N THR A 148 111.99 -4.26 51.19
CA THR A 148 113.24 -3.51 51.40
C THR A 148 113.75 -3.62 52.83
N GLU A 149 112.86 -3.60 53.83
CA GLU A 149 113.22 -3.76 55.24
C GLU A 149 113.66 -5.19 55.57
N GLU A 150 113.01 -6.20 54.97
CA GLU A 150 113.46 -7.60 55.07
C GLU A 150 114.87 -7.79 54.50
N GLN A 151 115.17 -7.18 53.35
CA GLN A 151 116.49 -7.20 52.74
C GLN A 151 117.56 -6.56 53.66
N LYS A 152 117.24 -5.42 54.28
CA LYS A 152 118.12 -4.72 55.25
C LYS A 152 118.35 -5.56 56.51
N LYS A 153 117.30 -6.19 57.03
CA LYS A 153 117.38 -7.09 58.19
C LYS A 153 118.29 -8.28 57.91
N GLU A 154 118.17 -8.89 56.73
CA GLU A 154 119.00 -10.04 56.34
C GLU A 154 120.47 -9.66 56.16
N THR A 155 120.74 -8.48 55.59
CA THR A 155 122.12 -7.95 55.52
C THR A 155 122.72 -7.68 56.90
N ALA A 156 121.94 -7.10 57.83
CA ALA A 156 122.38 -6.89 59.20
C ALA A 156 122.63 -8.19 59.97
N ARG A 157 121.80 -9.22 59.75
CA ARG A 157 121.96 -10.55 60.34
C ARG A 157 123.27 -11.21 59.88
N ASN A 158 123.58 -11.13 58.59
CA ASN A 158 124.81 -11.69 58.03
C ASN A 158 126.07 -10.95 58.54
N ALA A 159 126.00 -9.62 58.70
CA ALA A 159 127.09 -8.84 59.31
C ALA A 159 127.35 -9.23 60.78
N PHE A 160 126.30 -9.50 61.55
CA PHE A 160 126.41 -9.93 62.95
C PHE A 160 127.01 -11.35 63.07
N GLN A 161 126.65 -12.27 62.18
CA GLN A 161 127.22 -13.62 62.17
C GLN A 161 128.72 -13.60 61.85
N ASP A 162 129.18 -12.73 60.95
CA ASP A 162 130.61 -12.57 60.69
C ASP A 162 131.36 -11.95 61.87
N LEU A 163 130.74 -11.03 62.62
CA LEU A 163 131.30 -10.47 63.87
C LEU A 163 131.48 -11.55 64.95
N VAL A 164 130.45 -12.40 65.17
CA VAL A 164 130.50 -13.51 66.15
C VAL A 164 131.59 -14.54 65.78
N ARG A 165 131.75 -14.81 64.48
CA ARG A 165 132.82 -15.68 63.97
C ARG A 165 134.21 -15.10 64.20
N ARG A 166 134.40 -13.78 64.02
CA ARG A 166 135.65 -13.07 64.32
C ARG A 166 135.96 -13.03 65.82
N LEU A 167 134.96 -12.85 66.68
CA LEU A 167 135.10 -12.89 68.14
C LEU A 167 135.48 -14.27 68.67
N SER A 168 134.90 -15.34 68.11
CA SER A 168 135.24 -16.72 68.49
C SER A 168 136.69 -17.08 68.17
N VAL A 169 137.25 -16.52 67.08
CA VAL A 169 138.67 -16.66 66.72
C VAL A 169 139.56 -15.79 67.61
N ALA A 170 139.13 -14.57 67.97
CA ALA A 170 139.90 -13.66 68.83
C ALA A 170 139.98 -14.12 70.30
N LEU A 171 139.01 -14.90 70.76
CA LEU A 171 138.92 -15.37 72.15
C LEU A 171 139.55 -16.74 72.39
N GLY A 172 140.04 -17.45 71.35
CA GLY A 172 140.94 -18.60 71.49
C GLY A 172 140.55 -19.67 72.52
N THR A 173 139.26 -19.96 72.69
CA THR A 173 138.77 -20.79 73.80
C THR A 173 138.52 -22.24 73.37
N GLU A 174 139.46 -23.10 73.74
CA GLU A 174 139.22 -24.46 74.26
C GLU A 174 140.27 -24.74 75.37
N PRO A 175 140.10 -25.74 76.23
CA PRO A 175 139.57 -25.60 77.60
C PRO A 175 140.63 -25.91 78.69
N CYS A 176 140.36 -25.54 79.94
CA CYS A 176 140.75 -26.30 81.16
C CYS A 176 140.08 -25.62 82.37
N GLU A 177 139.17 -26.27 83.10
CA GLU A 177 139.42 -27.19 84.22
C GLU A 177 140.44 -26.67 85.27
N SER A 178 139.90 -26.44 86.46
CA SER A 178 140.55 -26.10 87.73
C SER A 178 140.97 -24.64 87.91
N ALA A 179 140.27 -23.93 88.80
CA ALA A 179 140.87 -23.36 90.00
C ALA A 179 139.82 -22.69 90.91
N HIS A 180 140.05 -22.92 92.20
CA HIS A 180 139.40 -22.41 93.40
C HIS A 180 138.65 -21.08 93.32
N MET A 181 137.44 -21.10 93.91
CA MET A 181 136.59 -19.93 94.09
C MET A 181 137.20 -18.94 95.10
N SER A 182 137.64 -17.80 94.56
CA SER A 182 137.95 -16.55 95.29
C SER A 182 136.65 -15.87 95.75
N THR A 183 136.70 -15.00 96.76
CA THR A 183 135.57 -14.14 97.20
C THR A 183 135.03 -13.24 96.08
N GLU A 184 135.81 -12.96 95.04
CA GLU A 184 135.33 -12.35 93.79
C GLU A 184 134.31 -13.24 93.04
N ALA A 185 134.38 -14.56 93.18
CA ALA A 185 133.44 -15.50 92.58
C ALA A 185 132.07 -15.49 93.27
N LEU A 186 132.01 -15.20 94.58
CA LEU A 186 130.74 -14.98 95.28
C LEU A 186 130.07 -13.67 94.85
N VAL A 187 130.86 -12.61 94.64
CA VAL A 187 130.36 -11.34 94.08
C VAL A 187 129.91 -11.52 92.62
N HIS A 188 130.61 -12.34 91.85
CA HIS A 188 130.20 -12.71 90.50
C HIS A 188 128.88 -13.47 90.52
N LYS A 189 128.73 -14.47 91.41
CA LYS A 189 127.46 -15.22 91.57
C LYS A 189 126.29 -14.34 92.02
N ALA A 190 126.53 -13.39 92.92
CA ALA A 190 125.52 -12.41 93.33
C ALA A 190 125.13 -11.48 92.16
N SER A 191 126.11 -11.06 91.36
CA SER A 191 125.86 -10.24 90.16
C SER A 191 125.11 -11.02 89.07
N GLU A 192 125.42 -12.30 88.87
CA GLU A 192 124.68 -13.22 87.99
C GLU A 192 123.22 -13.37 88.45
N LEU A 193 122.97 -13.57 89.75
CA LEU A 193 121.63 -13.70 90.29
C LEU A 193 120.80 -12.41 90.18
N VAL A 194 121.43 -11.24 90.35
CA VAL A 194 120.78 -9.94 90.16
C VAL A 194 120.45 -9.70 88.68
N GLN A 195 121.37 -10.04 87.76
CA GLN A 195 121.09 -9.99 86.33
C GLN A 195 119.96 -10.94 85.94
N GLU A 196 119.94 -12.16 86.47
CA GLU A 196 118.89 -13.13 86.19
C GLU A 196 117.53 -12.71 86.77
N LEU A 197 117.49 -12.15 87.97
CA LEU A 197 116.27 -11.56 88.54
C LEU A 197 115.74 -10.39 87.71
N SER A 198 116.63 -9.52 87.22
CA SER A 198 116.25 -8.42 86.32
C SER A 198 115.69 -8.95 85.00
N ARG A 199 116.32 -9.98 84.43
CA ARG A 199 115.86 -10.65 83.21
C ARG A 199 114.51 -11.31 83.38
N LEU A 200 114.28 -12.00 84.49
CA LEU A 200 113.00 -12.65 84.80
C LEU A 200 111.89 -11.63 85.06
N ARG A 201 112.19 -10.51 85.74
CA ARG A 201 111.23 -9.40 85.90
C ARG A 201 110.83 -8.79 84.57
N ASN A 202 111.78 -8.51 83.68
CA ASN A 202 111.50 -7.98 82.35
C ASN A 202 110.64 -8.96 81.54
N ARG A 203 110.97 -10.26 81.57
CA ARG A 203 110.14 -11.30 80.94
C ARG A 203 108.73 -11.37 81.50
N ASN A 204 108.57 -11.23 82.81
CA ASN A 204 107.26 -11.23 83.45
C ASN A 204 106.44 -10.01 83.01
N LEU A 205 107.04 -8.81 82.96
CA LEU A 205 106.39 -7.61 82.44
C LEU A 205 105.92 -7.79 80.99
N THR A 206 106.80 -8.24 80.09
CA THR A 206 106.45 -8.50 78.69
C THR A 206 105.36 -9.56 78.55
N CYS A 207 105.37 -10.59 79.39
CA CYS A 207 104.33 -11.61 79.41
C CYS A 207 102.97 -11.03 79.86
N ASN A 208 102.96 -10.13 80.85
CA ASN A 208 101.73 -9.46 81.28
C ASN A 208 101.19 -8.50 80.21
N ASP A 209 102.05 -7.73 79.55
CA ASP A 209 101.65 -6.82 78.48
C ASP A 209 101.04 -7.60 77.31
N THR A 210 101.69 -8.68 76.89
CA THR A 210 101.17 -9.56 75.82
C THR A 210 99.84 -10.22 76.21
N LEU A 211 99.70 -10.69 77.45
CA LEU A 211 98.44 -11.23 77.97
C LEU A 211 97.32 -10.17 77.94
N ALA A 212 97.59 -8.95 78.41
CA ALA A 212 96.62 -7.86 78.39
C ALA A 212 96.17 -7.51 76.95
N THR A 213 97.12 -7.54 76.00
CA THR A 213 96.83 -7.30 74.58
C THR A 213 95.91 -8.40 74.03
N LEU A 214 96.22 -9.67 74.31
CA LEU A 214 95.40 -10.82 73.89
C LEU A 214 94.00 -10.80 74.52
N GLU A 215 93.85 -10.35 75.76
CA GLU A 215 92.54 -10.21 76.41
C GLU A 215 91.66 -9.14 75.75
N ILE A 216 92.27 -8.08 75.22
CA ILE A 216 91.57 -7.03 74.45
C ILE A 216 91.18 -7.57 73.08
N GLU A 217 92.10 -8.25 72.39
CA GLU A 217 91.83 -8.87 71.08
C GLU A 217 90.72 -9.93 71.18
N LEU A 218 90.74 -10.78 72.21
CA LEU A 218 89.70 -11.78 72.44
C LEU A 218 88.33 -11.14 72.68
N ARG A 219 88.26 -10.06 73.47
CA ARG A 219 87.03 -9.28 73.68
C ARG A 219 86.51 -8.72 72.36
N THR A 220 87.38 -8.10 71.58
CA THR A 220 87.05 -7.54 70.25
C THR A 220 86.54 -8.63 69.30
N CYS A 221 87.18 -9.80 69.29
CA CYS A 221 86.73 -10.95 68.51
C CYS A 221 85.33 -11.43 68.92
N ARG A 222 85.03 -11.48 70.22
CA ARG A 222 83.70 -11.86 70.73
C ARG A 222 82.63 -10.86 70.28
N GLU A 223 82.88 -9.57 70.44
CA GLU A 223 81.95 -8.52 69.99
C GLU A 223 81.68 -8.57 68.48
N ASN A 224 82.72 -8.84 67.68
CA ASN A 224 82.58 -9.01 66.23
C ASN A 224 81.76 -10.27 65.87
N LEU A 225 81.94 -11.38 66.60
CA LEU A 225 81.16 -12.59 66.42
C LEU A 225 79.69 -12.36 66.74
N GLU A 226 79.39 -11.72 67.87
CA GLU A 226 78.01 -11.37 68.28
C GLU A 226 77.32 -10.47 67.24
N ARG A 227 78.03 -9.45 66.73
CA ARG A 227 77.52 -8.60 65.66
C ARG A 227 77.20 -9.39 64.39
N THR A 228 78.10 -10.30 63.99
CA THR A 228 77.91 -11.15 62.81
C THR A 228 76.72 -12.10 62.98
N ILE A 229 76.49 -12.64 64.18
CA ILE A 229 75.33 -13.47 64.49
C ILE A 229 74.03 -12.66 64.35
N ALA A 230 73.98 -11.45 64.90
CA ALA A 230 72.82 -10.57 64.77
C ALA A 230 72.53 -10.20 63.30
N ASP A 231 73.56 -9.93 62.51
CA ASP A 231 73.43 -9.65 61.07
C ASP A 231 72.88 -10.87 60.31
N LYS A 232 73.38 -12.08 60.63
CA LYS A 232 72.86 -13.34 60.07
C LYS A 232 71.38 -13.53 60.38
N GLU A 233 70.95 -13.31 61.62
CA GLU A 233 69.55 -13.44 62.02
C GLU A 233 68.65 -12.40 61.34
N CYS A 234 69.15 -11.18 61.14
CA CYS A 234 68.45 -10.15 60.39
C CYS A 234 68.25 -10.56 58.92
N LEU A 235 69.31 -11.01 58.25
CA LEU A 235 69.27 -11.49 56.87
C LEU A 235 68.38 -12.72 56.71
N GLN A 236 68.40 -13.64 57.68
CA GLN A 236 67.54 -14.82 57.67
C GLN A 236 66.05 -14.44 57.75
N ARG A 237 65.69 -13.47 58.59
CA ARG A 237 64.32 -12.94 58.66
C ARG A 237 63.91 -12.24 57.36
N GLN A 238 64.79 -11.44 56.78
CA GLN A 238 64.54 -10.79 55.47
C GLN A 238 64.34 -11.83 54.37
N SER A 239 65.19 -12.86 54.29
CA SER A 239 65.08 -13.95 53.34
C SER A 239 63.76 -14.72 53.47
N ALA A 240 63.32 -15.01 54.70
CA ALA A 240 62.03 -15.65 54.95
C ALA A 240 60.85 -14.78 54.47
N SER A 241 60.90 -13.47 54.72
CA SER A 241 59.89 -12.52 54.23
C SER A 241 59.84 -12.48 52.70
N GLN A 242 61.01 -12.39 52.06
CA GLN A 242 61.11 -12.37 50.59
C GLN A 242 60.56 -13.65 49.95
N LEU A 243 60.75 -14.80 50.60
CA LEU A 243 60.21 -16.07 50.11
C LEU A 243 58.67 -16.07 50.10
N LEU A 244 58.04 -15.54 51.15
CA LEU A 244 56.58 -15.39 51.23
C LEU A 244 56.06 -14.43 50.16
N ASP A 245 56.73 -13.31 49.93
CA ASP A 245 56.38 -12.37 48.87
C ASP A 245 56.48 -13.03 47.48
N LEU A 246 57.50 -13.85 47.25
CA LEU A 246 57.70 -14.61 46.02
C LEU A 246 56.55 -15.58 45.77
N ASP A 247 56.11 -16.30 46.80
CA ASP A 247 55.00 -17.25 46.69
C ASP A 247 53.65 -16.53 46.49
N ARG A 248 53.46 -15.37 47.12
CA ARG A 248 52.30 -14.51 46.83
C ARG A 248 52.28 -14.04 45.37
N LEU A 249 53.41 -13.56 44.86
CA LEU A 249 53.53 -13.12 43.47
C LEU A 249 53.28 -14.26 42.47
N LYS A 250 53.71 -15.49 42.79
CA LYS A 250 53.38 -16.67 41.97
C LYS A 250 51.87 -16.94 41.93
N GLN A 251 51.19 -16.88 43.07
CA GLN A 251 49.74 -17.07 43.13
C GLN A 251 48.98 -15.98 42.36
N GLU A 252 49.40 -14.72 42.50
CA GLU A 252 48.84 -13.60 41.73
C GLU A 252 49.05 -13.78 40.23
N LYS A 253 50.24 -14.23 39.81
CA LYS A 253 50.53 -14.57 38.41
C LYS A 253 49.59 -15.65 37.90
N ASP A 254 49.46 -16.77 38.61
CA ASP A 254 48.60 -17.90 38.20
C ASP A 254 47.12 -17.47 38.09
N ALA A 255 46.65 -16.61 38.99
CA ALA A 255 45.31 -16.03 38.95
C ALA A 255 45.10 -15.12 37.72
N ILE A 256 46.08 -14.27 37.39
CA ILE A 256 46.04 -13.41 36.21
C ILE A 256 46.06 -14.24 34.93
N GLU A 257 46.87 -15.29 34.83
CA GLU A 257 46.92 -16.18 33.68
C GLU A 257 45.59 -16.94 33.47
N LEU A 258 44.92 -17.33 34.57
CA LEU A 258 43.58 -17.93 34.49
C LEU A 258 42.55 -16.92 33.97
N HIS A 259 42.57 -15.69 34.50
CA HIS A 259 41.69 -14.62 34.04
C HIS A 259 41.92 -14.28 32.56
N GLN A 260 43.18 -14.23 32.12
CA GLN A 260 43.52 -14.03 30.71
C GLN A 260 42.91 -15.12 29.82
N ARG A 261 43.00 -16.39 30.22
CA ARG A 261 42.40 -17.51 29.47
C ARG A 261 40.88 -17.46 29.41
N VAL A 262 40.22 -16.84 30.39
CA VAL A 262 38.76 -16.64 30.37
C VAL A 262 38.40 -15.50 29.41
N THR A 263 39.09 -14.36 29.52
CA THR A 263 38.81 -13.20 28.65
C THR A 263 39.15 -13.48 27.18
N GLU A 264 40.18 -14.28 26.89
CA GLU A 264 40.48 -14.74 25.53
C GLU A 264 39.35 -15.60 24.94
N ARG A 265 38.71 -16.45 25.74
CA ARG A 265 37.55 -17.23 25.31
C ARG A 265 36.33 -16.35 25.07
N GLU A 266 36.02 -15.44 25.99
CA GLU A 266 34.94 -14.47 25.83
C GLU A 266 35.14 -13.59 24.59
N LEU A 267 36.37 -13.15 24.32
CA LEU A 267 36.73 -12.40 23.12
C LEU A 267 36.43 -13.20 21.85
N LEU A 268 36.76 -14.50 21.84
CA LEU A 268 36.49 -15.37 20.71
C LEU A 268 34.98 -15.53 20.47
N GLU A 269 34.20 -15.76 21.53
CA GLU A 269 32.74 -15.84 21.45
C GLU A 269 32.10 -14.56 20.92
N VAL A 270 32.58 -13.40 21.36
CA VAL A 270 32.10 -12.09 20.87
C VAL A 270 32.45 -11.90 19.39
N LYS A 271 33.64 -12.33 18.95
CA LYS A 271 34.02 -12.31 17.52
C LYS A 271 33.12 -13.20 16.68
N ASP A 272 32.80 -14.41 17.15
CA ASP A 272 31.90 -15.32 16.43
C ASP A 272 30.49 -14.76 16.33
N LYS A 273 29.97 -14.19 17.42
CA LYS A 273 28.68 -13.47 17.43
C LYS A 273 28.68 -12.29 16.47
N LEU A 274 29.77 -11.52 16.41
CA LEU A 274 29.91 -10.41 15.47
C LEU A 274 29.86 -10.91 14.02
N VAL A 275 30.58 -11.98 13.68
CA VAL A 275 30.57 -12.58 12.34
C VAL A 275 29.16 -13.06 11.97
N ALA A 276 28.47 -13.74 12.89
CA ALA A 276 27.09 -14.19 12.66
C ALA A 276 26.13 -13.01 12.43
N SER A 277 26.22 -11.96 13.26
CA SER A 277 25.44 -10.74 13.10
C SER A 277 25.71 -10.05 11.76
N ASN A 278 26.97 -10.00 11.32
CA ASN A 278 27.34 -9.37 10.06
C ASN A 278 26.80 -10.13 8.85
N ARG A 279 26.78 -11.47 8.90
CA ARG A 279 26.13 -12.30 7.86
C ARG A 279 24.63 -12.07 7.82
N SER A 280 23.97 -12.03 8.99
CA SER A 280 22.53 -11.74 9.09
C SER A 280 22.22 -10.36 8.51
N LEU A 281 23.02 -9.35 8.84
CA LEU A 281 22.86 -7.99 8.32
C LEU A 281 23.07 -7.94 6.80
N GLY A 282 24.05 -8.67 6.27
CA GLY A 282 24.24 -8.85 4.83
C GLY A 282 23.00 -9.43 4.15
N SER A 283 22.41 -10.49 4.71
CA SER A 283 21.18 -11.10 4.16
C SER A 283 19.95 -10.19 4.25
N ALA A 284 19.83 -9.41 5.33
CA ALA A 284 18.79 -8.40 5.45
C ALA A 284 18.98 -7.29 4.40
N GLY A 285 20.22 -6.85 4.18
CA GLY A 285 20.55 -5.87 3.14
C GLY A 285 20.19 -6.35 1.73
N THR A 286 20.48 -7.61 1.39
CA THR A 286 20.08 -8.18 0.09
C THR A 286 18.56 -8.26 -0.07
N ASN A 287 17.84 -8.61 1.00
CA ASN A 287 16.38 -8.68 0.98
C ASN A 287 15.75 -7.30 0.79
N ILE A 288 16.29 -6.27 1.46
CA ILE A 288 15.84 -4.88 1.30
C ILE A 288 16.04 -4.42 -0.14
N ALA A 289 17.23 -4.64 -0.73
CA ALA A 289 17.50 -4.28 -2.11
C ALA A 289 16.54 -4.98 -3.10
N GLN A 290 16.19 -6.24 -2.85
CA GLN A 290 15.20 -6.98 -3.64
C GLN A 290 13.78 -6.39 -3.49
N GLN A 291 13.39 -6.02 -2.27
CA GLN A 291 12.09 -5.37 -2.01
C GLN A 291 12.01 -4.00 -2.69
N GLU A 292 13.07 -3.19 -2.62
CA GLU A 292 13.15 -1.89 -3.32
C GLU A 292 12.98 -2.05 -4.84
N SER A 293 13.65 -3.04 -5.44
CA SER A 293 13.50 -3.35 -6.86
C SER A 293 12.05 -3.73 -7.21
N THR A 294 11.41 -4.55 -6.37
CA THR A 294 10.01 -4.97 -6.55
C THR A 294 9.05 -3.78 -6.43
N ILE A 295 9.29 -2.88 -5.47
CA ILE A 295 8.50 -1.65 -5.30
C ILE A 295 8.62 -0.75 -6.52
N CYS A 296 9.82 -0.57 -7.07
CA CYS A 296 10.01 0.19 -8.31
C CYS A 296 9.23 -0.41 -9.48
N GLN A 297 9.30 -1.74 -9.67
CA GLN A 297 8.54 -2.44 -10.71
C GLN A 297 7.03 -2.24 -10.56
N LEU A 298 6.49 -2.42 -9.34
CA LEU A 298 5.07 -2.22 -9.08
C LEU A 298 4.61 -0.77 -9.31
N LYS A 299 5.46 0.22 -8.99
CA LYS A 299 5.17 1.63 -9.30
C LYS A 299 5.05 1.88 -10.80
N ASP A 300 5.96 1.30 -11.59
CA ASP A 300 5.91 1.40 -13.05
C ASP A 300 4.67 0.69 -13.62
N GLU A 301 4.32 -0.49 -13.10
CA GLU A 301 3.10 -1.21 -13.49
C GLU A 301 1.83 -0.42 -13.18
N ILE A 302 1.73 0.19 -12.00
CA ILE A 302 0.60 1.06 -11.62
C ILE A 302 0.50 2.23 -12.59
N ARG A 303 1.61 2.91 -12.89
CA ARG A 303 1.62 4.02 -13.84
C ARG A 303 1.11 3.59 -15.22
N ILE A 304 1.58 2.45 -15.75
CA ILE A 304 1.12 1.91 -17.03
C ILE A 304 -0.38 1.58 -16.98
N ARG A 305 -0.88 1.06 -15.86
CA ARG A 305 -2.31 0.77 -15.67
C ARG A 305 -3.14 2.04 -15.60
N GLU A 306 -2.68 3.07 -14.93
CA GLU A 306 -3.33 4.39 -14.85
C GLU A 306 -3.42 5.03 -16.24
N GLU A 307 -2.33 5.06 -17.01
CA GLU A 307 -2.32 5.57 -18.38
C GLU A 307 -3.32 4.81 -19.29
N LYS A 308 -3.40 3.48 -19.15
CA LYS A 308 -4.40 2.67 -19.87
C LYS A 308 -5.84 2.98 -19.43
N CYS A 309 -6.07 3.15 -18.13
CA CYS A 309 -7.39 3.46 -17.59
C CYS A 309 -7.87 4.84 -18.08
N GLN A 310 -7.00 5.85 -18.01
CA GLN A 310 -7.29 7.19 -18.52
C GLN A 310 -7.64 7.17 -20.02
N LYS A 311 -6.89 6.38 -20.82
CA LYS A 311 -7.20 6.22 -22.24
C LYS A 311 -8.59 5.61 -22.47
N ILE A 312 -8.94 4.55 -21.75
CA ILE A 312 -10.26 3.90 -21.87
C ILE A 312 -11.37 4.85 -21.41
N GLN A 313 -11.18 5.60 -20.32
CA GLN A 313 -12.14 6.59 -19.86
C GLN A 313 -12.37 7.69 -20.90
N HIS A 314 -11.30 8.17 -21.54
CA HIS A 314 -11.38 9.16 -22.63
C HIS A 314 -12.13 8.61 -23.84
N ASP A 315 -11.81 7.39 -24.27
CA ASP A 315 -12.48 6.75 -25.41
C ASP A 315 -13.97 6.47 -25.10
N HIS A 316 -14.29 6.10 -23.86
CA HIS A 316 -15.68 5.92 -23.40
C HIS A 316 -16.45 7.25 -23.41
N HIS A 317 -15.87 8.33 -22.88
CA HIS A 317 -16.51 9.64 -22.89
C HIS A 317 -16.77 10.13 -24.33
N LYS A 318 -15.79 9.98 -25.24
CA LYS A 318 -15.96 10.27 -26.66
C LYS A 318 -17.07 9.45 -27.31
N TYR A 319 -17.18 8.18 -26.96
CA TYR A 319 -18.25 7.32 -27.45
C TYR A 319 -19.62 7.82 -26.97
N LEU A 320 -19.76 8.16 -25.69
CA LEU A 320 -20.98 8.76 -25.16
C LEU A 320 -21.29 10.09 -25.84
N GLU A 321 -20.31 10.95 -26.08
CA GLU A 321 -20.47 12.21 -26.80
C GLU A 321 -20.98 11.99 -28.23
N MET A 322 -20.41 11.02 -28.96
CA MET A 322 -20.87 10.64 -30.30
C MET A 322 -22.33 10.15 -30.28
N VAL A 323 -22.70 9.27 -29.34
CA VAL A 323 -24.07 8.76 -29.22
C VAL A 323 -25.04 9.87 -28.84
N SER A 324 -24.67 10.73 -27.89
CA SER A 324 -25.48 11.88 -27.48
C SER A 324 -25.73 12.82 -28.66
N GLY A 325 -24.68 13.14 -29.42
CA GLY A 325 -24.77 13.99 -30.62
C GLY A 325 -25.72 13.43 -31.69
N MET A 326 -25.80 12.10 -31.84
CA MET A 326 -26.77 11.46 -32.75
C MET A 326 -28.22 11.52 -32.26
N LEU A 327 -28.43 11.54 -30.94
CA LEU A 327 -29.76 11.59 -30.32
C LEU A 327 -30.29 13.02 -30.16
N CYS A 328 -29.40 14.01 -30.17
CA CYS A 328 -29.75 15.42 -30.22
C CYS A 328 -30.49 15.76 -31.51
N THR A 329 -31.51 16.60 -31.39
CA THR A 329 -32.24 17.20 -32.52
C THR A 329 -32.30 18.72 -32.32
N PRO A 330 -32.64 19.53 -33.34
CA PRO A 330 -32.67 20.99 -33.20
C PRO A 330 -33.55 21.53 -32.06
N GLY A 331 -34.48 20.74 -31.52
CA GLY A 331 -35.33 21.10 -30.39
C GLY A 331 -35.13 20.29 -29.11
N HIS A 332 -34.18 19.34 -29.09
CA HIS A 332 -33.95 18.49 -27.92
C HIS A 332 -32.47 18.13 -27.78
N PHE A 333 -31.87 18.59 -26.67
CA PHE A 333 -30.47 18.32 -26.33
C PHE A 333 -30.39 17.14 -25.37
N VAL A 334 -29.45 16.23 -25.63
CA VAL A 334 -29.13 15.08 -24.78
C VAL A 334 -27.74 15.30 -24.20
N GLU A 335 -27.62 15.15 -22.88
CA GLU A 335 -26.34 15.27 -22.19
C GLU A 335 -25.45 14.03 -22.44
N THR A 336 -24.13 14.22 -22.45
CA THR A 336 -23.12 13.18 -22.73
C THR A 336 -22.89 12.24 -21.55
N CYS A 337 -23.98 11.74 -20.95
CA CYS A 337 -23.97 10.77 -19.87
C CYS A 337 -24.86 9.57 -20.22
N GLU A 338 -24.50 8.38 -19.73
CA GLU A 338 -25.16 7.13 -20.09
C GLU A 338 -26.65 7.11 -19.73
N THR A 339 -27.01 7.72 -18.60
CA THR A 339 -28.39 7.80 -18.12
C THR A 339 -29.26 8.64 -19.06
N ALA A 340 -28.82 9.86 -19.43
CA ALA A 340 -29.57 10.73 -20.34
C ALA A 340 -29.74 10.11 -21.74
N ILE A 341 -28.69 9.47 -22.26
CA ILE A 341 -28.74 8.73 -23.53
C ILE A 341 -29.79 7.60 -23.47
N LYS A 342 -29.79 6.80 -22.39
CA LYS A 342 -30.77 5.72 -22.21
C LYS A 342 -32.19 6.25 -22.09
N ASP A 343 -32.38 7.34 -21.34
CA ASP A 343 -33.70 7.95 -21.16
C ASP A 343 -34.24 8.46 -22.50
N ARG A 344 -33.41 9.15 -23.30
CA ARG A 344 -33.83 9.60 -24.62
C ARG A 344 -34.18 8.45 -25.57
N ILE A 345 -33.42 7.35 -25.53
CA ILE A 345 -33.75 6.15 -26.32
C ILE A 345 -35.12 5.59 -25.90
N ARG A 346 -35.43 5.53 -24.59
CA ARG A 346 -36.73 5.06 -24.10
C ARG A 346 -37.87 5.96 -24.54
N GLU A 347 -37.68 7.28 -24.51
CA GLU A 347 -38.64 8.25 -25.03
C GLU A 347 -38.91 8.02 -26.52
N LEU A 348 -37.87 7.95 -27.35
CA LEU A 348 -37.99 7.70 -28.80
C LEU A 348 -38.72 6.39 -29.11
N ILE A 349 -38.45 5.33 -28.34
CA ILE A 349 -39.16 4.06 -28.47
C ILE A 349 -40.65 4.24 -28.17
N THR A 350 -40.99 5.03 -27.15
CA THR A 350 -42.38 5.29 -26.76
C THR A 350 -43.09 6.14 -27.80
N GLU A 351 -42.48 7.25 -28.24
CA GLU A 351 -42.98 8.09 -29.33
C GLU A 351 -43.24 7.28 -30.61
N ASN A 352 -42.34 6.34 -30.94
CA ASN A 352 -42.49 5.51 -32.11
C ASN A 352 -43.66 4.52 -31.98
N LYS A 353 -43.85 3.91 -30.79
CA LYS A 353 -45.01 3.06 -30.52
C LYS A 353 -46.32 3.83 -30.66
N ASP A 354 -46.38 5.05 -30.13
CA ASP A 354 -47.57 5.91 -30.23
C ASP A 354 -47.85 6.30 -31.69
N LYS A 355 -46.82 6.65 -32.47
CA LYS A 355 -46.96 6.91 -33.90
C LYS A 355 -47.42 5.67 -34.68
N CYS A 356 -46.91 4.48 -34.37
CA CYS A 356 -47.38 3.23 -34.97
C CYS A 356 -48.86 2.99 -34.68
N ALA A 357 -49.30 3.14 -33.42
CA ALA A 357 -50.71 3.01 -33.05
C ALA A 357 -51.59 4.04 -33.78
N GLN A 358 -51.12 5.30 -33.91
CA GLN A 358 -51.82 6.32 -34.69
C GLN A 358 -51.92 5.96 -36.18
N MET A 359 -50.84 5.44 -36.78
CA MET A 359 -50.87 4.98 -38.18
C MET A 359 -51.85 3.83 -38.38
N GLU A 360 -51.89 2.87 -37.45
CA GLU A 360 -52.86 1.76 -37.48
C GLU A 360 -54.29 2.29 -37.40
N ALA A 361 -54.60 3.20 -36.46
CA ALA A 361 -55.91 3.83 -36.37
C ALA A 361 -56.30 4.61 -37.63
N MET A 362 -55.35 5.31 -38.27
CA MET A 362 -55.60 6.00 -39.53
C MET A 362 -55.81 5.03 -40.70
N ARG A 363 -55.10 3.89 -40.73
CA ARG A 363 -55.33 2.81 -41.71
C ARG A 363 -56.71 2.19 -41.54
N GLU A 364 -57.15 1.95 -40.31
CA GLU A 364 -58.50 1.44 -40.02
C GLU A 364 -59.58 2.43 -40.45
N LYS A 365 -59.42 3.73 -40.16
CA LYS A 365 -60.32 4.78 -40.65
C LYS A 365 -60.37 4.80 -42.18
N LEU A 366 -59.22 4.78 -42.84
CA LEU A 366 -59.14 4.75 -44.30
C LEU A 366 -59.84 3.51 -44.87
N ALA A 367 -59.66 2.34 -44.26
CA ALA A 367 -60.35 1.11 -44.67
C ALA A 367 -61.87 1.21 -44.46
N HIS A 368 -62.31 1.81 -43.36
CA HIS A 368 -63.72 2.07 -43.09
C HIS A 368 -64.34 3.01 -44.12
N ASP A 369 -63.70 4.15 -44.39
CA ASP A 369 -64.15 5.13 -45.36
C ASP A 369 -64.16 4.55 -46.79
N SER A 370 -63.16 3.74 -47.13
CA SER A 370 -63.12 3.01 -48.41
C SER A 370 -64.31 2.05 -48.55
N ALA A 371 -64.60 1.26 -47.51
CA ALA A 371 -65.75 0.35 -47.51
C ALA A 371 -67.10 1.10 -47.54
N GLN A 372 -67.21 2.26 -46.90
CA GLN A 372 -68.38 3.13 -47.03
C GLN A 372 -68.54 3.67 -48.44
N LEU A 373 -67.45 4.13 -49.05
CA LEU A 373 -67.44 4.63 -50.42
C LEU A 373 -67.88 3.55 -51.41
N ASP A 374 -67.36 2.32 -51.28
CA ASP A 374 -67.76 1.18 -52.12
C ASP A 374 -69.26 0.88 -52.00
N ARG A 375 -69.82 0.95 -50.78
CA ARG A 375 -71.28 0.82 -50.59
C ARG A 375 -72.04 1.95 -51.29
N HIS A 376 -71.58 3.19 -51.18
CA HIS A 376 -72.19 4.34 -51.86
C HIS A 376 -72.13 4.17 -53.39
N VAL A 377 -70.99 3.74 -53.93
CA VAL A 377 -70.84 3.44 -55.35
C VAL A 377 -71.84 2.36 -55.78
N SER A 378 -71.93 1.25 -55.05
CA SER A 378 -72.89 0.18 -55.34
C SER A 378 -74.35 0.67 -55.31
N MET A 379 -74.74 1.49 -54.33
CA MET A 379 -76.07 2.10 -54.29
C MET A 379 -76.32 3.03 -55.49
N CYS A 380 -75.34 3.86 -55.86
CA CYS A 380 -75.42 4.73 -57.02
C CYS A 380 -75.55 3.94 -58.32
N GLU A 381 -74.80 2.85 -58.48
CA GLU A 381 -74.92 1.93 -59.62
C GLU A 381 -76.31 1.29 -59.69
N GLN A 382 -76.85 0.83 -58.55
CA GLN A 382 -78.22 0.30 -58.47
C GLN A 382 -79.27 1.37 -58.84
N ALA A 383 -79.13 2.59 -58.32
CA ALA A 383 -80.01 3.71 -58.66
C ALA A 383 -79.93 4.04 -60.15
N ASN A 384 -78.73 4.09 -60.73
CA ASN A 384 -78.52 4.32 -62.16
C ASN A 384 -79.07 3.18 -63.03
N ALA A 385 -78.96 1.92 -62.60
CA ALA A 385 -79.60 0.80 -63.29
C ALA A 385 -81.13 0.92 -63.27
N ARG A 386 -81.71 1.35 -62.14
CA ARG A 386 -83.14 1.61 -62.02
C ARG A 386 -83.60 2.78 -62.90
N ILE A 387 -82.83 3.86 -62.97
CA ILE A 387 -83.10 4.99 -63.87
C ILE A 387 -83.11 4.50 -65.32
N ARG A 388 -82.09 3.74 -65.75
CA ARG A 388 -82.03 3.17 -67.10
C ARG A 388 -83.24 2.29 -67.44
N ALA A 389 -83.65 1.42 -66.51
CA ALA A 389 -84.84 0.59 -66.70
C ALA A 389 -86.13 1.43 -66.86
N LEU A 390 -86.29 2.50 -66.07
CA LEU A 390 -87.41 3.43 -66.20
C LEU A 390 -87.36 4.23 -67.52
N GLU A 391 -86.18 4.59 -68.00
CA GLU A 391 -85.99 5.24 -69.30
C GLU A 391 -86.36 4.31 -70.47
N GLU A 392 -85.98 3.03 -70.39
CA GLU A 392 -86.38 2.00 -71.36
C GLU A 392 -87.90 1.79 -71.36
N GLU A 393 -88.52 1.70 -70.18
CA GLU A 393 -89.97 1.60 -70.03
C GLU A 393 -90.68 2.83 -70.61
N LYS A 394 -90.17 4.03 -70.32
CA LYS A 394 -90.65 5.28 -70.93
C LYS A 394 -90.56 5.24 -72.45
N CYS A 395 -89.42 4.85 -73.01
CA CYS A 395 -89.24 4.74 -74.47
C CYS A 395 -90.21 3.72 -75.09
N HIS A 396 -90.42 2.59 -74.42
CA HIS A 396 -91.40 1.58 -74.84
C HIS A 396 -92.83 2.14 -74.83
N LEU A 397 -93.22 2.83 -73.76
CA LEU A 397 -94.53 3.49 -73.66
C LEU A 397 -94.70 4.58 -74.70
N GLU A 398 -93.68 5.41 -74.96
CA GLU A 398 -93.70 6.41 -76.04
C GLU A 398 -93.86 5.76 -77.42
N SER A 399 -93.20 4.63 -77.69
CA SER A 399 -93.35 3.89 -78.95
C SER A 399 -94.77 3.33 -79.11
N ARG A 400 -95.33 2.75 -78.04
CA ARG A 400 -96.72 2.29 -78.00
C ARG A 400 -97.70 3.42 -78.24
N LEU A 401 -97.47 4.57 -77.62
CA LEU A 401 -98.28 5.78 -77.79
C LEU A 401 -98.23 6.23 -79.26
N ARG A 402 -97.03 6.39 -79.86
CA ARG A 402 -96.89 6.74 -81.28
C ARG A 402 -97.58 5.75 -82.22
N LYS A 403 -97.54 4.45 -81.90
CA LYS A 403 -98.23 3.42 -82.69
C LYS A 403 -99.75 3.58 -82.59
N ALA A 404 -100.28 3.80 -81.39
CA ALA A 404 -101.71 4.06 -81.18
C ALA A 404 -102.15 5.34 -81.91
N ASP A 405 -101.35 6.42 -81.84
CA ASP A 405 -101.61 7.66 -82.60
C ASP A 405 -101.64 7.40 -84.11
N ALA A 406 -100.73 6.57 -84.63
CA ALA A 406 -100.72 6.18 -86.04
C ALA A 406 -101.94 5.33 -86.45
N GLU A 407 -102.35 4.39 -85.59
CA GLU A 407 -103.56 3.58 -85.78
C GLU A 407 -104.83 4.45 -85.77
N ILE A 408 -104.93 5.41 -84.85
CA ILE A 408 -106.02 6.38 -84.80
C ILE A 408 -106.05 7.21 -86.09
N ASN A 409 -104.92 7.79 -86.50
CA ASN A 409 -104.82 8.55 -87.75
C ASN A 409 -105.20 7.70 -88.98
N SER A 410 -104.79 6.42 -89.02
CA SER A 410 -105.19 5.50 -90.09
C SER A 410 -106.69 5.22 -90.09
N CYS A 411 -107.29 5.01 -88.91
CA CYS A 411 -108.74 4.89 -88.75
C CYS A 411 -109.46 6.16 -89.19
N GLU A 412 -108.96 7.34 -88.85
CA GLU A 412 -109.52 8.61 -89.30
C GLU A 412 -109.45 8.77 -90.81
N MET A 413 -108.30 8.46 -91.42
CA MET A 413 -108.13 8.47 -92.88
C MET A 413 -109.06 7.47 -93.59
N SER A 414 -109.22 6.27 -93.03
CA SER A 414 -110.16 5.25 -93.54
C SER A 414 -111.61 5.73 -93.42
N ARG A 415 -111.98 6.32 -92.28
CA ARG A 415 -113.30 6.92 -92.06
C ARG A 415 -113.57 8.06 -93.04
N GLU A 416 -112.59 8.90 -93.33
CA GLU A 416 -112.70 9.93 -94.37
C GLU A 416 -112.81 9.34 -95.78
N GLY A 417 -112.04 8.30 -96.09
CA GLY A 417 -112.15 7.55 -97.33
C GLY A 417 -113.56 7.03 -97.55
N LEU A 418 -114.12 6.32 -96.56
CA LEU A 418 -115.50 5.84 -96.58
C LEU A 418 -116.53 6.97 -96.71
N LYS A 419 -116.30 8.14 -96.09
CA LYS A 419 -117.17 9.32 -96.29
C LYS A 419 -117.12 9.82 -97.73
N ARG A 420 -115.94 9.87 -98.36
CA ARG A 420 -115.78 10.26 -99.77
C ARG A 420 -116.44 9.24 -100.71
N ASP A 421 -116.23 7.95 -100.48
CA ASP A 421 -116.86 6.88 -101.27
C ASP A 421 -118.37 6.92 -101.15
N LYS A 422 -118.91 7.09 -99.93
CA LYS A 422 -120.33 7.31 -99.69
C LYS A 422 -120.84 8.50 -100.49
N SER A 423 -120.16 9.64 -100.45
CA SER A 423 -120.54 10.83 -101.22
C SER A 423 -120.53 10.57 -102.74
N THR A 424 -119.53 9.84 -103.23
CA THR A 424 -119.40 9.50 -104.65
C THR A 424 -120.48 8.54 -105.12
N PHE A 425 -120.78 7.52 -104.31
CA PHE A 425 -121.86 6.56 -104.54
C PHE A 425 -123.23 7.26 -104.53
N MET A 426 -123.46 8.16 -103.57
CA MET A 426 -124.67 8.98 -103.52
C MET A 426 -124.84 9.83 -104.78
N ASN A 427 -123.78 10.50 -105.25
CA ASN A 427 -123.80 11.26 -106.50
C ASN A 427 -124.04 10.37 -107.74
N PHE A 428 -123.50 9.15 -107.78
CA PHE A 428 -123.77 8.20 -108.85
C PHE A 428 -125.25 7.79 -108.87
N LEU A 429 -125.83 7.47 -107.71
CA LEU A 429 -127.24 7.10 -107.61
C LEU A 429 -128.16 8.26 -108.02
N GLU A 430 -127.83 9.49 -107.65
CA GLU A 430 -128.55 10.66 -108.18
C GLU A 430 -128.47 10.75 -109.70
N ARG A 431 -127.28 10.57 -110.29
CA ARG A 431 -127.14 10.59 -111.76
C ARG A 431 -127.92 9.47 -112.43
N LEU A 432 -127.95 8.27 -111.84
CA LEU A 432 -128.72 7.13 -112.35
C LEU A 432 -130.23 7.40 -112.26
N ALA A 433 -130.68 8.04 -111.18
CA ALA A 433 -132.07 8.46 -111.01
C ALA A 433 -132.54 9.46 -112.07
N ARG A 434 -131.67 10.42 -112.42
CA ARG A 434 -131.94 11.34 -113.54
C ARG A 434 -132.06 10.61 -114.87
N ALA A 435 -131.14 9.69 -115.17
CA ALA A 435 -131.16 8.92 -116.42
C ALA A 435 -132.42 8.04 -116.58
N LEU A 436 -133.02 7.56 -115.49
CA LEU A 436 -134.22 6.71 -115.48
C LEU A 436 -135.54 7.51 -115.38
N ASN A 437 -135.49 8.85 -115.48
CA ASN A 437 -136.63 9.76 -115.24
C ASN A 437 -137.35 9.48 -113.91
N MET A 438 -136.57 9.21 -112.86
CA MET A 438 -137.01 8.94 -111.48
C MET A 438 -136.68 10.09 -110.53
N GLU A 439 -136.48 11.30 -111.07
CA GLU A 439 -135.96 12.46 -110.34
C GLU A 439 -136.84 12.89 -109.16
N GLU A 440 -138.17 12.81 -109.30
CA GLU A 440 -139.12 13.23 -108.25
C GLU A 440 -139.38 12.15 -107.19
N ILE A 441 -139.20 10.86 -107.51
CA ILE A 441 -139.38 9.74 -106.55
C ILE A 441 -138.08 9.47 -105.76
N SER A 442 -136.93 9.81 -106.35
CA SER A 442 -135.59 9.69 -105.76
C SER A 442 -135.35 10.51 -104.48
N HIS A 443 -136.13 11.56 -104.22
CA HIS A 443 -135.90 12.46 -103.08
C HIS A 443 -136.69 12.07 -101.81
N ASP A 444 -137.80 11.34 -101.98
CA ASP A 444 -138.70 10.96 -100.87
C ASP A 444 -138.48 9.53 -100.37
N VAL A 445 -137.66 8.73 -101.05
CA VAL A 445 -137.35 7.34 -100.68
C VAL A 445 -135.89 7.28 -100.20
N GLY A 446 -135.68 7.05 -98.90
CA GLY A 446 -134.35 7.10 -98.25
C GLY A 446 -133.29 6.21 -98.92
N VAL A 447 -132.01 6.53 -98.70
CA VAL A 447 -130.84 5.95 -99.41
C VAL A 447 -130.89 4.43 -99.59
N ASP A 448 -131.33 3.70 -98.57
CA ASP A 448 -131.38 2.23 -98.58
C ASP A 448 -132.42 1.67 -99.58
N LEU A 449 -133.51 2.39 -99.82
CA LEU A 449 -134.57 2.02 -100.76
C LEU A 449 -134.38 2.68 -102.14
N HIS A 450 -133.44 3.62 -102.27
CA HIS A 450 -133.15 4.34 -103.50
C HIS A 450 -132.56 3.41 -104.59
N THR A 451 -131.63 2.53 -104.20
CA THR A 451 -131.06 1.52 -105.11
C THR A 451 -132.08 0.51 -105.63
N GLU A 452 -132.95 -0.01 -104.76
CA GLU A 452 -134.02 -0.95 -105.14
C GLU A 452 -135.05 -0.29 -106.05
N SER A 453 -135.41 0.97 -105.76
CA SER A 453 -136.38 1.73 -106.56
C SER A 453 -135.87 2.00 -107.98
N LEU A 454 -134.57 2.32 -108.13
CA LEU A 454 -133.93 2.49 -109.44
C LEU A 454 -133.84 1.18 -110.22
N LEU A 455 -133.56 0.07 -109.53
CA LEU A 455 -133.48 -1.25 -110.15
C LEU A 455 -134.83 -1.67 -110.75
N LEU A 456 -135.92 -1.56 -109.97
CA LEU A 456 -137.29 -1.84 -110.41
C LEU A 456 -137.70 -0.99 -111.62
N ARG A 457 -137.27 0.27 -111.66
CA ARG A 457 -137.54 1.16 -112.81
C ARG A 457 -136.78 0.72 -114.06
N ALA A 458 -135.51 0.37 -113.92
CA ALA A 458 -134.71 -0.14 -115.04
C ALA A 458 -135.31 -1.43 -115.60
N GLU A 459 -135.80 -2.33 -114.74
CA GLU A 459 -136.52 -3.55 -115.16
C GLU A 459 -137.85 -3.25 -115.89
N GLN A 460 -138.62 -2.26 -115.42
CA GLN A 460 -139.85 -1.82 -116.12
C GLN A 460 -139.56 -1.26 -117.51
N LEU A 461 -138.55 -0.40 -117.66
CA LEU A 461 -138.17 0.19 -118.94
C LEU A 461 -137.63 -0.86 -119.91
N ALA A 462 -136.86 -1.83 -119.43
CA ALA A 462 -136.38 -2.96 -120.24
C ALA A 462 -137.53 -3.83 -120.78
N ARG A 463 -138.60 -4.06 -119.99
CA ARG A 463 -139.80 -4.78 -120.46
C ARG A 463 -140.56 -3.99 -121.54
N LEU A 464 -140.66 -2.66 -121.39
CA LEU A 464 -141.32 -1.77 -122.36
C LEU A 464 -140.57 -1.67 -123.71
N GLU A 465 -139.24 -1.80 -123.71
CA GLU A 465 -138.45 -1.88 -124.95
C GLU A 465 -138.58 -3.26 -125.63
N SER A 466 -138.64 -4.34 -124.85
CA SER A 466 -138.87 -5.70 -125.36
C SER A 466 -140.24 -5.82 -126.05
N ASP A 467 -141.29 -5.23 -125.49
CA ASP A 467 -142.65 -5.28 -126.07
C ASP A 467 -142.79 -4.41 -127.34
N LYS A 468 -142.09 -3.27 -127.44
CA LYS A 468 -142.06 -2.43 -128.66
C LYS A 468 -141.29 -3.06 -129.84
N LEU A 469 -140.34 -3.95 -129.56
CA LEU A 469 -139.60 -4.69 -130.60
C LEU A 469 -140.41 -5.88 -131.14
N VAL A 470 -141.30 -6.46 -130.34
CA VAL A 470 -142.18 -7.57 -130.73
C VAL A 470 -143.34 -7.10 -131.65
N ASP A 471 -143.83 -5.86 -131.48
CA ASP A 471 -144.84 -5.25 -132.37
C ASP A 471 -144.31 -4.85 -133.77
N LYS A 472 -142.99 -4.97 -134.04
CA LYS A 472 -142.41 -4.78 -135.38
C LYS A 472 -142.25 -6.08 -136.20
N VAL A 473 -142.70 -7.23 -135.70
CA VAL A 473 -142.47 -8.53 -136.37
C VAL A 473 -143.74 -9.32 -136.73
N ASN A 474 -144.94 -8.97 -136.26
CA ASN A 474 -146.18 -9.68 -136.66
C ASN A 474 -147.36 -8.72 -136.94
N THR A 475 -148.14 -9.06 -137.96
CA THR A 475 -149.35 -8.42 -138.54
C THR A 475 -149.20 -7.20 -139.45
N PHE A 476 -149.65 -7.19 -140.72
CA PHE A 476 -150.33 -8.20 -141.60
C PHE A 476 -151.22 -9.28 -140.98
#